data_AF-K0UUU0-F1
#
_entry.id   AF-K0UUU0-F1
#
_cell.length_a   1.000
_cell.length_b   1.000
_cell.length_c   1.000
_cell.angle_alpha   90.00
_cell.angle_beta   90.00
_cell.angle_gamma   90.00
#
_symmetry.space_group_name_H-M   'P 1'
#
loop_
_entity.id
_entity.type
_entity.pdbx_description
1 polymer ?
#
loop_
_entity_poly.entity_id
_entity_poly.type
_entity_poly.pdbx_seq_one_letter_code
_entity_poly.pdbx_strand_id
1 'polypeptide(L)'
;GGIARHVVQFGMVAGAEPDESALTLDDFHTLGRITAALHDHSQRWERPAGFGRFSWDWEHSLGGNPRWGRWQDAEGVGAGERQVLERAQALLHDRLHAYGTGPDVYGLIHADLRLANLLVDPDSSDSATSSKITVIDFDDCGFGWYFYDFGTAVSFIEHDPALPEWQDAWVRGYRTRRDLPASDEDMLASFVLLRRLLLLAWMGTHSHSRESATKAISYAAGSCELAERYLRSNGLTLT
;
A
#
# COMPACT_ATOMS: atom_id res chain seq x y z
N GLY A 1 7.10 -10.13 -34.58
CA GLY A 1 6.51 -11.34 -33.96
C GLY A 1 5.74 -10.91 -32.74
N GLY A 2 4.52 -11.41 -32.53
CA GLY A 2 3.75 -11.09 -31.33
C GLY A 2 4.33 -11.79 -30.09
N ILE A 3 4.28 -11.11 -28.96
CA ILE A 3 4.63 -11.68 -27.65
C ILE A 3 3.41 -12.45 -27.14
N ALA A 4 3.60 -13.64 -26.56
CA ALA A 4 2.52 -14.41 -25.96
C ALA A 4 1.82 -13.61 -24.83
N ARG A 5 0.50 -13.73 -24.73
CA ARG A 5 -0.32 -13.07 -23.70
C ARG A 5 -0.99 -14.14 -22.84
N HIS A 6 -0.91 -13.97 -21.53
CA HIS A 6 -1.53 -14.87 -20.55
C HIS A 6 -2.89 -14.32 -20.13
N VAL A 7 -3.88 -15.21 -19.95
CA VAL A 7 -5.25 -14.86 -19.56
C VAL A 7 -5.71 -15.86 -18.51
N VAL A 8 -6.40 -15.38 -17.47
CA VAL A 8 -7.02 -16.19 -16.42
C VAL A 8 -8.52 -15.87 -16.40
N GLN A 9 -9.35 -16.91 -16.24
CA GLN A 9 -10.79 -16.76 -16.11
C GLN A 9 -11.20 -16.99 -14.65
N PHE A 10 -11.93 -16.04 -14.07
CA PHE A 10 -12.47 -16.14 -12.72
C PHE A 10 -13.98 -16.39 -12.76
N GLY A 11 -14.54 -16.90 -11.65
CA GLY A 11 -15.99 -16.92 -11.44
C GLY A 11 -16.53 -15.50 -11.25
N MET A 12 -17.81 -15.29 -11.54
CA MET A 12 -18.46 -14.01 -11.25
C MET A 12 -18.40 -13.73 -9.75
N VAL A 13 -17.88 -12.56 -9.39
CA VAL A 13 -17.93 -12.06 -8.01
C VAL A 13 -19.08 -11.08 -7.91
N ALA A 14 -20.02 -11.35 -7.01
CA ALA A 14 -21.08 -10.40 -6.69
C ALA A 14 -20.50 -9.26 -5.84
N GLY A 15 -20.92 -8.04 -6.13
CA GLY A 15 -20.57 -6.86 -5.36
C GLY A 15 -20.26 -5.66 -6.23
N ALA A 16 -20.29 -4.49 -5.61
CA ALA A 16 -19.84 -3.24 -6.19
C ALA A 16 -18.55 -2.78 -5.52
N GLU A 17 -17.74 -2.03 -6.25
CA GLU A 17 -16.65 -1.25 -5.65
C GLU A 17 -17.27 -0.24 -4.66
N PRO A 18 -16.66 -0.05 -3.47
CA PRO A 18 -17.06 1.01 -2.56
C PRO A 18 -16.94 2.36 -3.26
N ASP A 19 -17.89 3.26 -3.02
CA ASP A 19 -17.79 4.63 -3.53
C ASP A 19 -16.63 5.34 -2.83
N GLU A 20 -15.54 5.60 -3.57
CA GLU A 20 -14.36 6.31 -3.07
C GLU A 20 -14.68 7.74 -2.57
N SER A 21 -15.81 8.32 -2.97
CA SER A 21 -16.27 9.62 -2.44
C SER A 21 -17.04 9.52 -1.12
N ALA A 22 -17.33 8.30 -0.67
CA ALA A 22 -18.09 7.99 0.54
C ALA A 22 -17.33 7.07 1.51
N LEU A 23 -15.99 7.06 1.46
CA LEU A 23 -15.17 6.24 2.37
C LEU A 23 -15.53 6.51 3.84
N THR A 24 -15.79 5.45 4.57
CA THR A 24 -16.13 5.50 5.99
C THR A 24 -15.01 4.93 6.86
N LEU A 25 -15.03 5.29 8.15
CA LEU A 25 -14.15 4.65 9.14
C LEU A 25 -14.44 3.14 9.26
N ASP A 26 -15.68 2.71 9.00
CA ASP A 26 -16.06 1.30 9.04
C ASP A 26 -15.42 0.51 7.88
N ASP A 27 -15.18 1.15 6.74
CA ASP A 27 -14.48 0.54 5.61
C ASP A 27 -13.01 0.29 5.97
N PHE A 28 -12.32 1.27 6.55
CA PHE A 28 -10.92 1.09 7.00
C PHE A 28 -10.80 0.06 8.11
N HIS A 29 -11.73 0.05 9.07
CA HIS A 29 -11.79 -0.98 10.10
C HIS A 29 -11.97 -2.38 9.47
N THR A 30 -12.86 -2.51 8.49
CA THR A 30 -13.08 -3.77 7.80
C THR A 30 -11.87 -4.21 6.98
N LEU A 31 -11.22 -3.28 6.30
CA LEU A 31 -10.00 -3.50 5.54
C LEU A 31 -8.85 -3.98 6.45
N GLY A 32 -8.66 -3.36 7.61
CA GLY A 32 -7.67 -3.81 8.59
C GLY A 32 -7.92 -5.24 9.07
N ARG A 33 -9.18 -5.57 9.36
CA ARG A 33 -9.59 -6.93 9.75
C ARG A 33 -9.33 -7.97 8.67
N ILE A 34 -9.60 -7.64 7.41
CA ILE A 34 -9.35 -8.51 6.24
C ILE A 34 -7.83 -8.68 6.03
N THR A 35 -7.08 -7.59 6.12
CA THR A 35 -5.62 -7.61 5.96
C THR A 35 -4.97 -8.51 7.02
N ALA A 36 -5.39 -8.42 8.27
CA ALA A 36 -4.94 -9.32 9.33
C ALA A 36 -5.25 -10.80 9.02
N ALA A 37 -6.42 -11.11 8.44
CA ALA A 37 -6.75 -12.47 8.03
C ALA A 37 -5.85 -13.00 6.90
N LEU A 38 -5.50 -12.14 5.94
CA LEU A 38 -4.55 -12.47 4.87
C LEU A 38 -3.14 -12.74 5.42
N HIS A 39 -2.67 -11.90 6.35
CA HIS A 39 -1.37 -12.10 7.00
C HIS A 39 -1.33 -13.38 7.83
N ASP A 40 -2.40 -13.66 8.59
CA ASP A 40 -2.55 -14.90 9.36
C ASP A 40 -2.49 -16.15 8.46
N HIS A 41 -3.15 -16.09 7.29
CA HIS A 41 -3.06 -17.16 6.31
C HIS A 41 -1.64 -17.30 5.76
N SER A 42 -1.04 -16.19 5.33
CA SER A 42 0.33 -16.14 4.79
C SER A 42 1.37 -16.72 5.74
N GLN A 43 1.28 -16.44 7.05
CA GLN A 43 2.21 -16.95 8.05
C GLN A 43 2.07 -18.46 8.30
N ARG A 44 0.87 -19.02 8.14
CA ARG A 44 0.59 -20.44 8.43
C ARG A 44 0.58 -21.32 7.18
N TRP A 45 0.55 -20.71 6.00
CA TRP A 45 0.43 -21.44 4.74
C TRP A 45 1.74 -22.11 4.34
N GLU A 46 1.72 -23.44 4.28
CA GLU A 46 2.80 -24.21 3.65
C GLU A 46 2.76 -24.03 2.12
N ARG A 47 3.63 -23.14 1.64
CA ARG A 47 3.76 -22.85 0.21
C ARG A 47 4.16 -24.10 -0.57
N PRO A 48 3.51 -24.41 -1.71
CA PRO A 48 3.87 -25.55 -2.56
C PRO A 48 5.33 -25.50 -3.04
N ALA A 49 5.90 -26.67 -3.30
CA ALA A 49 7.22 -26.77 -3.92
C ALA A 49 7.25 -26.01 -5.27
N GLY A 50 8.25 -25.15 -5.45
CA GLY A 50 8.37 -24.32 -6.65
C GLY A 50 7.51 -23.06 -6.67
N PHE A 51 6.80 -22.73 -5.59
CA PHE A 51 6.10 -21.45 -5.48
C PHE A 51 7.09 -20.29 -5.58
N GLY A 52 6.86 -19.40 -6.55
CA GLY A 52 7.68 -18.23 -6.81
C GLY A 52 6.82 -17.01 -7.09
N ARG A 53 7.06 -15.93 -6.36
CA ARG A 53 6.52 -14.59 -6.58
C ARG A 53 7.67 -13.60 -6.41
N PHE A 54 7.55 -12.42 -7.00
CA PHE A 54 8.56 -11.40 -6.85
C PHE A 54 8.48 -10.72 -5.48
N SER A 55 9.44 -9.84 -5.20
CA SER A 55 9.54 -9.12 -3.93
C SER A 55 9.27 -7.62 -4.08
N TRP A 56 8.67 -7.05 -3.04
CA TRP A 56 8.57 -5.63 -2.69
C TRP A 56 9.57 -5.29 -1.58
N ASP A 57 10.80 -5.81 -1.70
CA ASP A 57 11.92 -5.43 -0.83
C ASP A 57 12.47 -4.05 -1.22
N TRP A 58 13.51 -3.59 -0.53
CA TRP A 58 14.14 -2.31 -0.84
C TRP A 58 14.67 -2.26 -2.28
N GLU A 59 15.38 -3.30 -2.71
CA GLU A 59 16.04 -3.37 -4.02
C GLU A 59 15.05 -3.16 -5.17
N HIS A 60 13.91 -3.83 -5.08
CA HIS A 60 12.86 -3.81 -6.11
C HIS A 60 11.84 -2.69 -5.95
N SER A 61 11.88 -1.96 -4.82
CA SER A 61 11.00 -0.81 -4.58
C SER A 61 11.69 0.51 -4.90
N LEU A 62 12.71 0.89 -4.14
CA LEU A 62 13.39 2.20 -4.22
C LEU A 62 14.91 2.09 -4.45
N GLY A 63 15.42 0.85 -4.53
CA GLY A 63 16.83 0.53 -4.65
C GLY A 63 17.32 0.52 -6.10
N GLY A 64 18.19 -0.46 -6.41
CA GLY A 64 18.88 -0.53 -7.69
C GLY A 64 18.03 -1.02 -8.86
N ASN A 65 16.97 -1.79 -8.59
CA ASN A 65 16.15 -2.47 -9.59
C ASN A 65 14.65 -2.16 -9.42
N PRO A 66 14.24 -0.88 -9.37
CA PRO A 66 12.89 -0.52 -8.96
C PRO A 66 11.87 -0.94 -10.02
N ARG A 67 10.89 -1.75 -9.61
CA ARG A 67 9.90 -2.39 -10.50
C ARG A 67 9.04 -1.38 -11.26
N TRP A 68 8.69 -0.27 -10.63
CA TRP A 68 7.88 0.80 -11.21
C TRP A 68 8.71 1.98 -11.71
N GLY A 69 10.01 1.79 -11.86
CA GLY A 69 10.94 2.85 -12.24
C GLY A 69 11.32 3.74 -11.07
N ARG A 70 11.92 4.89 -11.38
CA ARG A 70 12.50 5.80 -10.39
C ARG A 70 11.54 6.96 -10.15
N TRP A 71 11.20 7.25 -8.90
CA TRP A 71 10.38 8.42 -8.57
C TRP A 71 11.09 9.73 -8.93
N GLN A 72 12.43 9.73 -9.00
CA GLN A 72 13.24 10.87 -9.42
C GLN A 72 12.97 11.29 -10.86
N ASP A 73 12.46 10.38 -11.69
CA ASP A 73 12.19 10.63 -13.11
C ASP A 73 10.73 11.10 -13.33
N ALA A 74 9.93 11.22 -12.27
CA ALA A 74 8.54 11.64 -12.36
C ALA A 74 8.41 13.15 -12.64
N GLU A 75 7.40 13.52 -13.43
CA GLU A 75 7.09 14.91 -13.71
C GLU A 75 6.73 15.69 -12.44
N GLY A 76 7.32 16.88 -12.29
CA GLY A 76 7.19 17.70 -11.08
C GLY A 76 8.27 17.45 -10.03
N VAL A 77 9.11 16.43 -10.18
CA VAL A 77 10.27 16.21 -9.30
C VAL A 77 11.47 17.00 -9.82
N GLY A 78 11.54 18.27 -9.41
CA GLY A 78 12.68 19.15 -9.67
C GLY A 78 13.79 19.00 -8.63
N ALA A 79 14.77 19.90 -8.67
CA ALA A 79 15.91 19.87 -7.76
C ALA A 79 15.51 20.04 -6.27
N GLY A 80 14.51 20.89 -6.00
CA GLY A 80 14.02 21.14 -4.64
C GLY A 80 13.25 19.95 -4.07
N GLU A 81 12.32 19.41 -4.86
CA GLU A 81 11.53 18.22 -4.51
C GLU A 81 12.45 17.03 -4.26
N ARG A 82 13.42 16.83 -5.17
CA ARG A 82 14.41 15.76 -5.04
C ARG A 82 15.19 15.84 -3.74
N GLN A 83 15.61 17.03 -3.32
CA GLN A 83 16.37 17.20 -2.08
C GLN A 83 15.58 16.75 -0.85
N VAL A 84 14.29 17.09 -0.75
CA VAL A 84 13.45 16.72 0.39
C VAL A 84 13.13 15.22 0.36
N LEU A 85 12.74 14.71 -0.82
CA LEU A 85 12.37 13.31 -1.00
C LEU A 85 13.56 12.36 -0.80
N GLU A 86 14.78 12.72 -1.22
CA GLU A 86 15.99 11.91 -0.96
C GLU A 86 16.32 11.81 0.51
N ARG A 87 16.15 12.91 1.28
CA ARG A 87 16.35 12.89 2.74
C ARG A 87 15.33 11.98 3.43
N ALA A 88 14.06 12.07 3.03
CA ALA A 88 13.01 11.22 3.60
C ALA A 88 13.20 9.75 3.19
N GLN A 89 13.61 9.47 1.95
CA GLN A 89 13.98 8.13 1.50
C GLN A 89 15.16 7.56 2.31
N ALA A 90 16.17 8.36 2.63
CA ALA A 90 17.31 7.91 3.44
C ALA A 90 16.86 7.52 4.86
N LEU A 91 16.04 8.34 5.51
CA LEU A 91 15.46 8.00 6.82
C LEU A 91 14.59 6.74 6.75
N LEU A 92 13.76 6.62 5.70
CA LEU A 92 12.93 5.44 5.46
C LEU A 92 13.79 4.17 5.31
N HIS A 93 14.88 4.24 4.54
CA HIS A 93 15.82 3.14 4.36
C HIS A 93 16.39 2.67 5.69
N ASP A 94 16.89 3.60 6.51
CA ASP A 94 17.50 3.27 7.80
C ASP A 94 16.48 2.64 8.76
N ARG A 95 15.25 3.13 8.76
CA ARG A 95 14.14 2.56 9.56
C ARG A 95 13.75 1.16 9.08
N LEU A 96 13.60 0.94 7.78
CA LEU A 96 13.30 -0.39 7.22
C LEU A 96 14.44 -1.38 7.50
N HIS A 97 15.69 -0.94 7.38
CA HIS A 97 16.86 -1.76 7.70
C HIS A 97 16.88 -2.15 9.18
N ALA A 98 16.57 -1.20 10.08
CA ALA A 98 16.49 -1.48 11.53
C ALA A 98 15.30 -2.37 11.90
N TYR A 99 14.15 -2.19 11.24
CA TYR A 99 12.95 -3.02 11.41
C TYR A 99 13.16 -4.46 10.92
N GLY A 100 13.97 -4.62 9.87
CA GLY A 100 14.39 -5.90 9.34
C GLY A 100 13.34 -6.59 8.48
N THR A 101 13.63 -7.85 8.13
CA THR A 101 12.81 -8.69 7.24
C THR A 101 12.58 -10.07 7.83
N GLY A 102 12.49 -10.14 9.17
CA GLY A 102 12.19 -11.37 9.90
C GLY A 102 10.80 -11.93 9.58
N PRO A 103 10.55 -13.22 9.88
CA PRO A 103 9.30 -13.91 9.54
C PRO A 103 8.04 -13.33 10.21
N ASP A 104 8.21 -12.54 11.27
CA ASP A 104 7.10 -11.88 11.99
C ASP A 104 6.62 -10.61 11.29
N VAL A 105 7.48 -9.99 10.47
CA VAL A 105 7.29 -8.67 9.86
C VAL A 105 7.33 -8.70 8.33
N TYR A 106 7.80 -9.79 7.72
CA TYR A 106 7.99 -9.93 6.28
C TYR A 106 7.54 -11.30 5.78
N GLY A 107 6.79 -11.33 4.69
CA GLY A 107 6.26 -12.56 4.10
C GLY A 107 5.44 -12.30 2.84
N LEU A 108 4.58 -13.25 2.46
CA LEU A 108 3.71 -13.06 1.29
C LEU A 108 2.56 -12.11 1.66
N ILE A 109 2.41 -11.04 0.90
CA ILE A 109 1.38 -10.01 1.07
C ILE A 109 0.59 -9.83 -0.22
N HIS A 110 -0.53 -9.13 -0.15
CA HIS A 110 -1.32 -8.81 -1.34
C HIS A 110 -0.70 -7.65 -2.14
N ALA A 111 -0.13 -6.66 -1.45
CA ALA A 111 0.60 -5.51 -2.02
C ALA A 111 -0.21 -4.52 -2.89
N ASP A 112 -1.54 -4.66 -2.92
CA ASP A 112 -2.46 -3.68 -3.51
C ASP A 112 -3.85 -3.74 -2.84
N LEU A 113 -3.92 -3.70 -1.50
CA LEU A 113 -5.18 -3.73 -0.75
C LEU A 113 -5.87 -2.38 -0.69
N ARG A 114 -6.13 -1.80 -1.86
CA ARG A 114 -6.96 -0.60 -2.01
C ARG A 114 -8.43 -0.95 -1.80
N LEU A 115 -9.23 0.02 -1.35
CA LEU A 115 -10.67 -0.17 -1.17
C LEU A 115 -11.38 -0.56 -2.48
N ALA A 116 -10.91 -0.08 -3.62
CA ALA A 116 -11.37 -0.49 -4.95
C ALA A 116 -11.21 -2.00 -5.22
N ASN A 117 -10.28 -2.68 -4.53
CA ASN A 117 -10.04 -4.12 -4.67
C ASN A 117 -10.86 -4.97 -3.67
N LEU A 118 -11.85 -4.37 -2.99
CA LEU A 118 -12.77 -5.05 -2.08
C LEU A 118 -14.20 -4.96 -2.63
N LEU A 119 -14.72 -6.04 -3.20
CA LEU A 119 -16.09 -6.10 -3.68
C LEU A 119 -17.04 -6.44 -2.54
N VAL A 120 -18.00 -5.56 -2.26
CA VAL A 120 -19.00 -5.73 -1.21
C VAL A 120 -20.32 -6.17 -1.82
N ASP A 121 -20.86 -7.30 -1.38
CA ASP A 121 -22.17 -7.81 -1.79
C ASP A 121 -23.30 -7.10 -1.02
N PRO A 122 -24.07 -6.19 -1.63
CA PRO A 122 -25.12 -5.43 -0.95
C PRO A 122 -26.33 -6.29 -0.56
N ASP A 123 -26.54 -7.43 -1.22
CA ASP A 123 -27.71 -8.30 -1.02
C ASP A 123 -27.49 -9.35 0.08
N SER A 124 -26.31 -9.36 0.71
CA SER A 124 -25.97 -10.28 1.80
C SER A 124 -26.60 -9.89 3.16
N SER A 125 -27.77 -9.26 3.13
CA SER A 125 -28.54 -8.75 4.28
C SER A 125 -29.24 -9.86 5.09
N ASP A 126 -28.55 -10.96 5.39
CA ASP A 126 -28.91 -11.75 6.56
C ASP A 126 -28.50 -10.92 7.79
N SER A 127 -29.48 -10.44 8.56
CA SER A 127 -29.33 -9.43 9.62
C SER A 127 -28.45 -9.84 10.83
N ALA A 128 -27.69 -10.92 10.68
CA ALA A 128 -26.75 -11.46 11.66
C ALA A 128 -25.30 -11.59 11.15
N THR A 129 -25.01 -11.37 9.85
CA THR A 129 -23.65 -11.51 9.30
C THR A 129 -23.27 -10.27 8.50
N SER A 130 -22.06 -9.74 8.75
CA SER A 130 -21.46 -8.65 7.97
C SER A 130 -21.53 -8.93 6.46
N SER A 131 -21.76 -7.89 5.65
CA SER A 131 -21.78 -8.00 4.19
C SER A 131 -20.62 -8.85 3.66
N LYS A 132 -20.89 -9.73 2.70
CA LYS A 132 -19.86 -10.59 2.12
C LYS A 132 -18.88 -9.74 1.32
N ILE A 133 -17.61 -9.75 1.72
CA ILE A 133 -16.53 -9.01 1.05
C ILE A 133 -15.62 -9.99 0.33
N THR A 134 -15.32 -9.71 -0.92
CA THR A 134 -14.37 -10.47 -1.73
C THR A 134 -13.20 -9.58 -2.10
N VAL A 135 -11.99 -10.00 -1.71
CA VAL A 135 -10.75 -9.35 -2.14
C VAL A 135 -10.40 -9.83 -3.55
N ILE A 136 -10.05 -8.90 -4.43
CA ILE A 136 -9.66 -9.17 -5.82
C ILE A 136 -8.27 -8.59 -6.12
N ASP A 137 -7.77 -8.88 -7.32
CA ASP A 137 -6.53 -8.31 -7.87
C ASP A 137 -5.23 -8.68 -7.12
N PHE A 138 -4.96 -9.98 -7.03
CA PHE A 138 -3.72 -10.51 -6.45
C PHE A 138 -2.52 -10.48 -7.42
N ASP A 139 -2.60 -9.75 -8.55
CA ASP A 139 -1.55 -9.75 -9.57
C ASP A 139 -0.24 -9.14 -9.06
N ASP A 140 -0.31 -8.24 -8.08
CA ASP A 140 0.85 -7.65 -7.41
C ASP A 140 1.32 -8.40 -6.15
N CYS A 141 0.66 -9.50 -5.77
CA CYS A 141 1.01 -10.23 -4.55
C CYS A 141 2.47 -10.72 -4.59
N GLY A 142 3.19 -10.60 -3.48
CA GLY A 142 4.61 -10.83 -3.48
C GLY A 142 5.19 -10.84 -2.09
N PHE A 143 6.49 -11.07 -1.99
CA PHE A 143 7.18 -11.02 -0.71
C PHE A 143 7.41 -9.57 -0.31
N GLY A 144 6.95 -9.15 0.85
CA GLY A 144 7.05 -7.78 1.33
C GLY A 144 6.84 -7.68 2.85
N TRP A 145 7.05 -6.49 3.40
CA TRP A 145 6.68 -6.23 4.80
C TRP A 145 5.17 -6.31 4.95
N TYR A 146 4.68 -7.02 5.97
CA TYR A 146 3.24 -7.18 6.19
C TYR A 146 2.51 -5.84 6.22
N PHE A 147 3.03 -4.88 6.97
CA PHE A 147 2.39 -3.57 7.13
C PHE A 147 2.57 -2.62 5.93
N TYR A 148 3.28 -3.02 4.87
CA TYR A 148 3.20 -2.33 3.58
C TYR A 148 1.77 -2.33 3.04
N ASP A 149 0.97 -3.36 3.33
CA ASP A 149 -0.43 -3.42 2.92
C ASP A 149 -1.26 -2.26 3.51
N PHE A 150 -0.91 -1.70 4.68
CA PHE A 150 -1.53 -0.46 5.15
C PHE A 150 -1.19 0.75 4.26
N GLY A 151 0.06 0.85 3.80
CA GLY A 151 0.44 1.86 2.81
C GLY A 151 -0.42 1.77 1.56
N THR A 152 -0.68 0.54 1.08
CA THR A 152 -1.54 0.32 -0.09
C THR A 152 -3.00 0.71 0.15
N ALA A 153 -3.52 0.53 1.38
CA ALA A 153 -4.89 0.89 1.76
C ALA A 153 -5.23 2.36 1.56
N VAL A 154 -4.24 3.25 1.66
CA VAL A 154 -4.39 4.71 1.52
C VAL A 154 -3.81 5.24 0.21
N SER A 155 -3.62 4.38 -0.78
CA SER A 155 -3.08 4.76 -2.10
C SER A 155 -3.81 5.96 -2.70
N PHE A 156 -3.06 6.95 -3.16
CA PHE A 156 -3.51 8.21 -3.75
C PHE A 156 -4.22 9.19 -2.80
N ILE A 157 -4.61 8.77 -1.60
CA ILE A 157 -5.26 9.59 -0.57
C ILE A 157 -4.35 9.83 0.65
N GLU A 158 -3.05 9.54 0.56
CA GLU A 158 -2.09 9.61 1.68
C GLU A 158 -1.91 11.02 2.26
N HIS A 159 -2.32 12.05 1.51
CA HIS A 159 -2.18 13.45 1.86
C HIS A 159 -3.43 14.03 2.53
N ASP A 160 -4.50 13.23 2.64
CA ASP A 160 -5.75 13.64 3.25
C ASP A 160 -5.58 13.88 4.76
N PRO A 161 -6.12 14.98 5.32
CA PRO A 161 -6.10 15.24 6.76
C PRO A 161 -6.73 14.13 7.62
N ALA A 162 -7.61 13.30 7.07
CA ALA A 162 -8.26 12.18 7.75
C ALA A 162 -7.37 10.94 7.89
N LEU A 163 -6.15 10.93 7.34
CA LEU A 163 -5.23 9.79 7.43
C LEU A 163 -5.07 9.22 8.86
N PRO A 164 -4.95 10.02 9.94
CA PRO A 164 -4.88 9.48 11.31
C PRO A 164 -6.14 8.71 11.72
N GLU A 165 -7.32 9.19 11.31
CA GLU A 165 -8.59 8.55 11.63
C GLU A 165 -8.73 7.21 10.91
N TRP A 166 -8.30 7.17 9.65
CA TRP A 166 -8.24 5.94 8.85
C TRP A 166 -7.22 4.94 9.39
N GLN A 167 -6.03 5.41 9.80
CA GLN A 167 -5.03 4.57 10.43
C GLN A 167 -5.56 3.95 11.72
N ASP A 168 -6.15 4.75 12.59
CA ASP A 168 -6.71 4.28 13.87
C ASP A 168 -7.86 3.28 13.64
N ALA A 169 -8.77 3.56 12.69
CA ALA A 169 -9.81 2.61 12.31
C ALA A 169 -9.24 1.29 11.77
N TRP A 170 -8.27 1.35 10.86
CA TRP A 170 -7.60 0.19 10.28
C TRP A 170 -6.87 -0.64 11.33
N VAL A 171 -6.13 0.01 12.24
CA VAL A 171 -5.39 -0.63 13.33
C VAL A 171 -6.35 -1.34 14.29
N ARG A 172 -7.46 -0.69 14.68
CA ARG A 172 -8.51 -1.35 15.49
C ARG A 172 -9.04 -2.59 14.79
N GLY A 173 -9.33 -2.48 13.50
CA GLY A 173 -9.78 -3.61 12.68
C GLY A 173 -8.79 -4.76 12.65
N TYR A 174 -7.52 -4.46 12.39
CA TYR A 174 -6.43 -5.43 12.35
C TYR A 174 -6.28 -6.18 13.68
N ARG A 175 -6.29 -5.44 14.80
CA ARG A 175 -6.21 -5.96 16.17
C ARG A 175 -7.36 -6.88 16.56
N THR A 176 -8.49 -6.85 15.86
CA THR A 176 -9.57 -7.84 16.10
C THR A 176 -9.19 -9.26 15.71
N ARG A 177 -8.13 -9.46 14.91
CA ARG A 177 -7.68 -10.79 14.46
C ARG A 177 -6.24 -11.11 14.80
N ARG A 178 -5.33 -10.13 14.74
CA ARG A 178 -3.89 -10.34 14.95
C ARG A 178 -3.31 -9.19 15.76
N ASP A 179 -2.40 -9.51 16.67
CA ASP A 179 -1.66 -8.51 17.41
C ASP A 179 -0.87 -7.59 16.48
N LEU A 180 -0.82 -6.32 16.86
CA LEU A 180 -0.05 -5.25 16.21
C LEU A 180 0.79 -4.57 17.31
N PRO A 181 2.01 -5.09 17.57
CA PRO A 181 2.99 -4.49 18.48
C PRO A 181 3.24 -3.01 18.18
N ALA A 182 3.58 -2.23 19.22
CA ALA A 182 3.89 -0.80 19.05
C ALA A 182 5.02 -0.56 18.03
N SER A 183 6.03 -1.44 17.97
CA SER A 183 7.11 -1.37 16.97
C SER A 183 6.62 -1.46 15.53
N ASP A 184 5.52 -2.19 15.30
CA ASP A 184 4.91 -2.34 13.97
C ASP A 184 4.03 -1.13 13.65
N GLU A 185 3.30 -0.62 14.66
CA GLU A 185 2.50 0.60 14.52
C GLU A 185 3.36 1.81 14.19
N ASP A 186 4.53 1.93 14.82
CA ASP A 186 5.52 2.99 14.59
C ASP A 186 6.07 2.97 13.14
N MET A 187 5.88 1.88 12.40
CA MET A 187 6.32 1.76 11.01
C MET A 187 5.23 2.11 9.99
N LEU A 188 3.97 2.29 10.40
CA LEU A 188 2.86 2.57 9.47
C LEU A 188 3.11 3.83 8.63
N ALA A 189 3.57 4.92 9.25
CA ALA A 189 3.97 6.14 8.53
C ALA A 189 5.08 5.88 7.50
N SER A 190 6.01 4.97 7.80
CA SER A 190 7.10 4.59 6.91
C SER A 190 6.58 3.82 5.70
N PHE A 191 5.60 2.93 5.89
CA PHE A 191 4.97 2.17 4.81
C PHE A 191 4.07 3.01 3.92
N VAL A 192 3.38 4.01 4.49
CA VAL A 192 2.65 5.01 3.68
C VAL A 192 3.63 5.83 2.83
N LEU A 193 4.77 6.28 3.39
CA LEU A 193 5.78 6.99 2.60
C LEU A 193 6.40 6.11 1.51
N LEU A 194 6.67 4.83 1.80
CA LEU A 194 7.14 3.86 0.80
C LEU A 194 6.14 3.74 -0.36
N ARG A 195 4.84 3.57 -0.06
CA ARG A 195 3.79 3.50 -1.08
C ARG A 195 3.70 4.80 -1.89
N ARG A 196 3.78 5.96 -1.23
CA ARG A 196 3.75 7.28 -1.87
C ARG A 196 4.87 7.42 -2.91
N LEU A 197 6.10 7.03 -2.56
CA LEU A 197 7.24 7.09 -3.48
C LEU A 197 7.11 6.09 -4.65
N LEU A 198 6.59 4.89 -4.37
CA LEU A 198 6.30 3.89 -5.40
C LEU A 198 5.25 4.39 -6.41
N LEU A 199 4.15 4.99 -5.93
CA LEU A 199 3.12 5.56 -6.78
C LEU A 199 3.63 6.76 -7.58
N LEU A 200 4.49 7.60 -6.99
CA LEU A 200 5.15 8.69 -7.72
C LEU A 200 6.02 8.15 -8.87
N ALA A 201 6.79 7.08 -8.64
CA ALA A 201 7.55 6.40 -9.69
C ALA A 201 6.65 5.81 -10.79
N TRP A 202 5.58 5.13 -10.39
CA TRP A 202 4.59 4.56 -11.31
C TRP A 202 3.96 5.64 -12.20
N MET A 203 3.59 6.80 -11.63
CA MET A 203 3.06 7.94 -12.39
C MET A 203 4.08 8.46 -13.41
N GLY A 204 5.37 8.51 -13.06
CA GLY A 204 6.45 8.92 -13.98
C GLY A 204 6.65 7.98 -15.18
N THR A 205 6.38 6.70 -15.01
CA THR A 205 6.46 5.72 -16.12
C THR A 205 5.20 5.66 -16.99
N HIS A 206 4.09 6.25 -16.52
CA HIS A 206 2.78 6.25 -17.19
C HIS A 206 2.28 7.65 -17.58
N SER A 207 3.14 8.68 -17.51
CA SER A 207 2.78 10.02 -17.98
C SER A 207 2.90 10.09 -19.51
N HIS A 208 1.75 10.07 -20.18
CA HIS A 208 1.68 10.14 -21.65
C HIS A 208 0.80 11.31 -22.15
N SER A 209 0.22 12.11 -21.24
CA SER A 209 -0.62 13.26 -21.58
C SER A 209 -0.40 14.48 -20.65
N ARG A 210 -0.82 15.66 -21.08
CA ARG A 210 -0.77 16.90 -20.27
C ARG A 210 -1.62 16.81 -19.00
N GLU A 211 -2.71 16.06 -19.03
CA GLU A 211 -3.57 15.81 -17.87
C GLU A 211 -2.85 14.91 -16.86
N SER A 212 -2.13 13.87 -17.32
CA SER A 212 -1.29 13.03 -16.46
C SER A 212 -0.11 13.82 -15.84
N ALA A 213 0.48 14.74 -16.61
CA ALA A 213 1.53 15.66 -16.15
C ALA A 213 1.08 16.53 -14.97
N THR A 214 -0.06 17.20 -15.12
CA THR A 214 -0.61 18.08 -14.08
C THR A 214 -0.89 17.30 -12.79
N LYS A 215 -1.43 16.07 -12.91
CA LYS A 215 -1.66 15.20 -11.75
C LYS A 215 -0.34 14.78 -11.08
N ALA A 216 0.68 14.41 -11.86
CA ALA A 216 1.99 14.04 -11.34
C ALA A 216 2.67 15.19 -10.58
N ILE A 217 2.57 16.42 -11.10
CA ILE A 217 3.12 17.62 -10.43
C ILE A 217 2.46 17.86 -9.06
N SER A 218 1.13 17.83 -9.01
CA SER A 218 0.41 17.96 -7.73
C SER A 218 0.74 16.83 -6.77
N TYR A 219 0.91 15.61 -7.29
CA TYR A 219 1.29 14.44 -6.50
C TYR A 219 2.71 14.56 -5.93
N ALA A 220 3.67 15.08 -6.71
CA ALA A 220 5.04 15.35 -6.27
C ALA A 220 5.07 16.41 -5.15
N ALA A 221 4.31 17.49 -5.29
CA ALA A 221 4.20 18.52 -4.25
C ALA A 221 3.66 17.95 -2.93
N GLY A 222 2.54 17.21 -2.98
CA GLY A 222 1.99 16.53 -1.79
C GLY A 222 2.94 15.49 -1.20
N SER A 223 3.76 14.83 -2.03
CA SER A 223 4.80 13.92 -1.55
C SER A 223 5.89 14.64 -0.77
N CYS A 224 6.26 15.86 -1.18
CA CYS A 224 7.22 16.68 -0.46
C CYS A 224 6.68 17.15 0.90
N GLU A 225 5.40 17.51 0.97
CA GLU A 225 4.74 17.87 2.23
C GLU A 225 4.74 16.70 3.22
N LEU A 226 4.39 15.50 2.76
CA LEU A 226 4.44 14.27 3.56
C LEU A 226 5.87 13.95 4.01
N ALA A 227 6.85 14.07 3.11
CA ALA A 227 8.25 13.85 3.40
C ALA A 227 8.79 14.84 4.46
N GLU A 228 8.38 16.10 4.43
CA GLU A 228 8.74 17.05 5.47
C GLU A 228 8.17 16.69 6.85
N ARG A 229 6.89 16.30 6.90
CA ARG A 229 6.25 15.86 8.16
C ARG A 229 6.93 14.61 8.71
N TYR A 230 7.24 13.65 7.84
CA TYR A 230 8.01 12.45 8.14
C TYR A 230 9.39 12.78 8.72
N LEU A 231 10.13 13.70 8.10
CA LEU A 231 11.45 14.12 8.58
C LEU A 231 11.38 14.83 9.94
N ARG A 232 10.42 15.74 10.13
CA ARG A 232 10.24 16.47 11.39
C ARG A 232 9.88 15.56 12.56
N SER A 233 9.18 14.45 12.29
CA SER A 233 8.78 13.46 13.29
C SER A 233 9.78 12.32 13.48
N ASN A 234 10.94 12.36 12.82
CA ASN A 234 11.90 11.25 12.80
C ASN A 234 11.28 9.91 12.32
N GLY A 235 10.35 10.02 11.37
CA GLY A 235 9.70 8.91 10.69
C GLY A 235 8.51 8.30 11.42
N LEU A 236 7.99 8.97 12.46
CA LEU A 236 6.91 8.45 13.32
C LEU A 236 5.52 8.91 12.87
N THR A 237 5.39 10.01 12.13
CA THR A 237 4.09 10.48 11.62
C THR A 237 4.20 11.23 10.29
N LEU A 238 3.09 11.27 9.55
CA LEU A 238 2.87 12.00 8.31
C LEU A 238 1.90 13.19 8.46
N THR A 239 1.48 13.50 9.69
CA THR A 239 0.62 14.63 10.03
C THR A 239 1.33 15.68 10.84
#